data_AF-Q8EVI7-F1
#
_entry.id   AF-Q8EVI7-F1
#
_cell.length_a   1.000
_cell.length_b   1.000
_cell.length_c   1.000
_cell.angle_alpha   90.00
_cell.angle_beta   90.00
_cell.angle_gamma   90.00
#
_symmetry.space_group_name_H-M   'P 1'
#
loop_
_entity.id
_entity.type
_entity.pdbx_description
1 polymer ?
#
loop_
_entity_poly.entity_id
_entity_poly.type
_entity_poly.pdbx_seq_one_letter_code
_entity_poly.pdbx_strand_id
1 'polypeptide(L)'
;MKGGNMEGKKQKKKYFLTQEEIIEDSKKANELKQQGLIYDREIPEYWSSGTSPYKKKTNLLLAIFLGFFGADRFYLKKYISAFIKLFFILIVTPVSIYLTVDPNLALYAAYPDIVIVFSILFYGTAAAFYFGDIVIGIVKPRDYDFQNLN
;
A
#
# COMPACT_ATOMS: atom_id res chain seq x y z
N MET A 1 52.86 -33.07 -6.81
CA MET A 1 51.94 -32.07 -6.20
C MET A 1 50.79 -31.85 -7.17
N LYS A 2 49.57 -32.32 -6.83
CA LYS A 2 48.37 -32.11 -7.65
C LYS A 2 47.70 -30.82 -7.21
N GLY A 3 47.62 -29.84 -8.11
CA GLY A 3 46.86 -28.61 -7.90
C GLY A 3 45.36 -28.90 -7.96
N GLY A 4 44.66 -28.64 -6.86
CA GLY A 4 43.21 -28.73 -6.77
C GLY A 4 42.56 -27.53 -7.44
N ASN A 5 41.88 -27.79 -8.56
CA ASN A 5 41.08 -26.82 -9.30
C ASN A 5 39.78 -26.56 -8.51
N MET A 6 39.66 -25.41 -7.84
CA MET A 6 38.40 -24.97 -7.25
C MET A 6 37.52 -24.34 -8.33
N GLU A 7 36.80 -25.20 -9.07
CA GLU A 7 35.69 -24.75 -9.91
C GLU A 7 34.55 -24.27 -9.00
N GLY A 8 34.48 -22.95 -8.82
CA GLY A 8 33.32 -22.28 -8.25
C GLY A 8 32.11 -22.50 -9.14
N LYS A 9 31.26 -23.48 -8.76
CA LYS A 9 29.95 -23.68 -9.38
C LYS A 9 29.14 -22.39 -9.26
N LYS A 10 28.90 -21.71 -10.39
CA LYS A 10 27.92 -20.62 -10.50
C LYS A 10 26.56 -21.17 -10.09
N GLN A 11 26.14 -20.92 -8.84
CA GLN A 11 24.78 -21.21 -8.40
C GLN A 11 23.81 -20.43 -9.29
N LYS A 12 22.87 -21.15 -9.93
CA LYS A 12 21.77 -20.52 -10.65
C LYS A 12 20.97 -19.68 -9.65
N LYS A 13 20.80 -18.39 -9.94
CA LYS A 13 19.94 -17.51 -9.14
C LYS A 13 18.52 -18.07 -9.13
N LYS A 14 18.07 -18.52 -7.96
CA LYS A 14 16.71 -18.95 -7.71
C LYS A 14 15.90 -17.71 -7.33
N TYR A 15 14.86 -17.41 -8.11
CA TYR A 15 14.05 -16.19 -7.94
C TYR A 15 12.81 -16.40 -7.08
N PHE A 16 12.40 -17.65 -6.87
CA PHE A 16 11.20 -18.01 -6.11
C PHE A 16 11.53 -19.13 -5.13
N LEU A 17 11.17 -18.91 -3.87
CA LEU A 17 11.25 -19.91 -2.81
C LEU A 17 10.04 -20.85 -2.90
N THR A 18 10.22 -22.12 -2.51
CA THR A 18 9.10 -23.04 -2.29
C THR A 18 8.37 -22.68 -1.00
N GLN A 19 7.18 -23.25 -0.78
CA GLN A 19 6.42 -22.97 0.44
C GLN A 19 7.17 -23.40 1.69
N GLU A 20 7.88 -24.52 1.63
CA GLU A 20 8.69 -25.05 2.73
C GLU A 20 9.85 -24.11 3.05
N GLU A 21 10.55 -23.59 2.03
CA GLU A 21 11.64 -22.62 2.19
C GLU A 21 11.13 -21.29 2.77
N ILE A 22 9.93 -20.84 2.39
CA ILE A 22 9.29 -19.64 2.95
C ILE A 22 8.98 -19.83 4.43
N ILE A 23 8.47 -21.01 4.82
CA ILE A 23 8.16 -21.32 6.22
C ILE A 23 9.46 -21.39 7.04
N GLU A 24 10.50 -22.03 6.52
CA GLU A 24 11.80 -22.13 7.20
C GLU A 24 12.45 -20.75 7.38
N ASP A 25 12.45 -19.92 6.34
CA ASP A 25 12.99 -18.56 6.40
C ASP A 25 12.19 -17.68 7.37
N SER A 26 10.86 -17.82 7.41
CA SER A 26 9.99 -17.14 8.38
C SER A 26 10.29 -17.55 9.83
N LYS A 27 10.48 -18.85 10.10
CA LYS A 27 10.86 -19.36 11.43
C LYS A 27 12.21 -18.78 11.87
N LYS A 28 13.21 -18.83 10.99
CA LYS A 28 14.54 -18.26 11.26
C LYS A 28 14.48 -16.76 11.52
N ALA A 29 13.70 -16.00 10.75
CA ALA A 29 13.51 -14.57 10.98
C ALA A 29 12.89 -14.28 12.34
N ASN A 30 11.89 -15.06 12.76
CA ASN A 30 11.27 -14.95 14.09
C ASN A 30 12.26 -15.23 15.23
N GLU A 31 13.10 -16.26 15.09
CA GLU A 31 14.16 -16.57 16.08
C GLU A 31 15.16 -15.41 16.21
N LEU A 32 15.65 -14.88 15.08
CA LEU A 32 16.59 -13.75 15.06
C LEU A 32 15.99 -12.49 15.68
N LYS A 33 14.68 -12.27 15.50
CA LYS A 33 13.94 -11.18 16.13
C LYS A 33 13.82 -11.37 17.64
N GLN A 34 13.53 -12.58 18.13
CA GLN A 34 13.52 -12.88 19.57
C GLN A 34 14.90 -12.69 20.20
N GLN A 35 15.97 -12.96 19.44
CA GLN A 35 17.36 -12.72 19.86
C GLN A 35 17.78 -11.24 19.79
N GLY A 36 16.92 -10.34 19.30
CA GLY A 36 17.24 -8.91 19.15
C GLY A 36 18.28 -8.61 18.07
N LEU A 37 18.49 -9.53 17.13
CA LEU A 37 19.45 -9.38 16.01
C LEU A 37 18.83 -8.68 14.79
N ILE A 38 17.51 -8.74 14.65
CA ILE A 38 16.75 -8.09 13.57
C ILE A 38 15.61 -7.28 14.18
N TYR A 39 15.41 -6.06 13.68
CA TYR A 39 14.35 -5.15 14.08
C TYR A 39 13.45 -4.79 12.90
N ASP A 40 12.14 -5.06 13.01
CA ASP A 40 11.15 -4.79 11.93
C ASP A 40 11.06 -3.32 11.51
N ARG A 41 11.55 -2.39 12.34
CA ARG A 41 11.39 -0.95 12.13
C ARG A 41 12.54 -0.33 11.33
N GLU A 42 13.58 -1.08 11.04
CA GLU A 42 14.73 -0.59 10.27
C GLU A 42 14.59 -1.00 8.82
N ILE A 43 14.33 -0.01 7.95
CA ILE A 43 14.42 -0.22 6.50
C ILE A 43 15.87 -0.60 6.20
N PRO A 44 16.13 -1.79 5.62
CA PRO A 44 17.50 -2.24 5.43
C PRO A 44 18.28 -1.23 4.60
N GLU A 45 19.52 -0.95 5.01
CA GLU A 45 20.29 0.16 4.44
C GLU A 45 20.43 0.01 2.92
N TYR A 46 20.55 -1.22 2.40
CA TYR A 46 20.64 -1.50 0.97
C TYR A 46 19.39 -1.10 0.15
N TRP A 47 18.18 -1.12 0.74
CA TRP A 47 16.97 -0.60 0.08
C TRP A 47 17.02 0.92 -0.12
N SER A 48 17.84 1.60 0.68
CA SER A 48 17.92 3.05 0.72
C SER A 48 19.33 3.60 0.46
N SER A 49 20.27 2.73 0.13
CA SER A 49 21.66 3.04 -0.18
C SER A 49 21.76 3.78 -1.53
N GLY A 50 22.61 4.80 -1.61
CA GLY A 50 22.82 5.57 -2.85
C GLY A 50 21.66 6.48 -3.28
N THR A 51 20.58 6.60 -2.50
CA THR A 51 19.48 7.54 -2.78
C THR A 51 19.59 8.79 -1.92
N SER A 52 19.57 9.97 -2.56
CA SER A 52 19.56 11.24 -1.84
C SER A 52 18.29 11.37 -0.97
N PRO A 53 18.34 12.08 0.17
CA PRO A 53 17.17 12.32 1.02
C PRO A 53 15.97 12.90 0.25
N TYR A 54 16.25 13.71 -0.78
CA TYR A 54 15.23 14.25 -1.68
C TYR A 54 14.49 13.16 -2.45
N LYS A 55 15.21 12.21 -3.07
CA LYS A 55 14.60 11.08 -3.80
C LYS A 55 13.74 10.20 -2.90
N LYS A 56 14.16 9.99 -1.63
CA LYS A 56 13.37 9.22 -0.65
C LYS A 56 12.01 9.90 -0.37
N LYS A 57 12.01 11.22 -0.15
CA LYS A 57 10.78 12.01 0.04
C LYS A 57 9.88 11.96 -1.19
N THR A 58 10.44 12.15 -2.39
CA THR A 58 9.69 12.09 -3.65
C THR A 58 9.03 10.72 -3.83
N ASN A 59 9.77 9.62 -3.60
CA ASN A 59 9.24 8.27 -3.74
C ASN A 59 8.13 7.98 -2.72
N LEU A 60 8.28 8.44 -1.47
CA LEU A 60 7.23 8.32 -0.45
C LEU A 60 5.96 9.06 -0.88
N LEU A 61 6.11 10.30 -1.35
CA LEU A 61 4.99 11.11 -1.78
C LEU A 61 4.29 10.52 -3.01
N LEU A 62 5.08 10.00 -3.96
CA LEU A 62 4.56 9.28 -5.13
C LEU A 62 3.83 8.00 -4.73
N ALA A 63 4.34 7.25 -3.75
CA ALA A 63 3.69 6.04 -3.24
C ALA A 63 2.35 6.36 -2.56
N ILE A 64 2.30 7.43 -1.74
CA ILE A 64 1.05 7.91 -1.13
C ILE A 64 0.07 8.35 -2.22
N PHE A 65 0.54 9.11 -3.20
CA PHE A 65 -0.28 9.59 -4.31
C PHE A 65 -0.84 8.44 -5.14
N LEU A 66 0.00 7.50 -5.57
CA LEU A 66 -0.44 6.32 -6.32
C LEU A 66 -1.38 5.42 -5.50
N GLY A 67 -1.13 5.26 -4.20
CA GLY A 67 -2.04 4.56 -3.29
C GLY A 67 -3.39 5.25 -3.14
N PHE A 68 -3.42 6.59 -3.14
CA PHE A 68 -4.66 7.36 -3.16
C PHE A 68 -5.47 7.04 -4.43
N PHE A 69 -4.83 7.02 -5.61
CA PHE A 69 -5.47 6.65 -6.88
C PHE A 69 -5.77 5.14 -7.03
N GLY A 70 -5.41 4.31 -6.06
CA GLY A 70 -5.73 2.88 -6.04
C GLY A 70 -4.72 1.97 -6.73
N ALA A 71 -3.51 2.46 -7.02
CA ALA A 71 -2.42 1.64 -7.58
C ALA A 71 -2.04 0.46 -6.66
N ASP A 72 -2.19 0.63 -5.34
CA ASP A 72 -2.02 -0.42 -4.34
C ASP A 72 -3.02 -1.58 -4.55
N ARG A 73 -4.27 -1.27 -4.90
CA ARG A 73 -5.31 -2.28 -5.17
C ARG A 73 -5.10 -3.00 -6.50
N PHE A 74 -4.57 -2.30 -7.50
CA PHE A 74 -4.13 -2.94 -8.76
C PHE A 74 -2.99 -3.93 -8.51
N TYR A 75 -2.01 -3.55 -7.68
CA TYR A 75 -0.90 -4.42 -7.30
C TYR A 75 -1.38 -5.70 -6.58
N LEU A 76 -2.36 -5.56 -5.69
CA LEU A 76 -2.98 -6.68 -4.98
C LEU A 76 -3.97 -7.50 -5.83
N LYS A 77 -4.06 -7.23 -7.15
CA LYS A 77 -5.02 -7.87 -8.08
C LYS A 77 -6.49 -7.71 -7.69
N LYS A 78 -6.82 -6.71 -6.85
CA LYS A 78 -8.18 -6.40 -6.42
C LYS A 78 -8.84 -5.39 -7.37
N TYR A 79 -8.95 -5.76 -8.65
CA TYR A 79 -9.32 -4.84 -9.74
C TYR A 79 -10.65 -4.13 -9.54
N ILE A 80 -11.71 -4.83 -9.13
CA ILE A 80 -13.04 -4.23 -8.92
C ILE A 80 -12.95 -3.08 -7.91
N SER A 81 -12.31 -3.33 -6.76
CA SER A 81 -12.12 -2.32 -5.73
C SER A 81 -11.22 -1.17 -6.15
N ALA A 82 -10.32 -1.39 -7.12
CA ALA A 82 -9.46 -0.36 -7.69
C ALA A 82 -10.26 0.54 -8.65
N PHE A 83 -11.05 -0.05 -9.55
CA PHE A 83 -11.92 0.69 -10.46
C PHE A 83 -12.98 1.52 -9.72
N ILE A 84 -13.59 0.96 -8.68
CA ILE A 84 -14.53 1.70 -7.82
C ILE A 84 -13.81 2.92 -7.21
N LYS A 85 -12.64 2.73 -6.58
CA LYS A 85 -11.89 3.83 -5.97
C LYS A 85 -11.55 4.93 -6.99
N LEU A 86 -11.10 4.53 -8.18
CA LEU A 86 -10.75 5.46 -9.26
C LEU A 86 -11.96 6.23 -9.80
N PHE A 87 -13.11 5.57 -9.99
CA PHE A 87 -14.36 6.21 -10.40
C PHE A 87 -14.83 7.26 -9.39
N PHE A 88 -14.79 6.92 -8.09
CA PHE A 88 -15.18 7.85 -7.03
C PHE A 88 -14.25 9.06 -6.96
N ILE A 89 -12.93 8.87 -7.12
CA ILE A 89 -11.95 9.97 -7.07
C ILE A 89 -12.02 10.86 -8.32
N LEU A 90 -12.13 10.27 -9.51
CA LEU A 90 -12.02 11.03 -10.77
C LEU A 90 -13.35 11.62 -11.27
N ILE A 91 -14.48 11.00 -10.93
CA ILE A 91 -15.78 11.42 -11.46
C ILE A 91 -16.67 11.92 -10.34
N VAL A 92 -16.94 11.07 -9.34
CA VAL A 92 -17.94 11.42 -8.32
C VAL A 92 -17.50 12.60 -7.46
N THR A 93 -16.22 12.63 -7.05
CA THR A 93 -15.69 13.70 -6.20
C THR A 93 -15.70 15.06 -6.92
N PRO A 94 -15.13 15.23 -8.14
CA PRO A 94 -15.17 16.52 -8.83
C PRO A 94 -16.59 16.98 -9.16
N VAL A 95 -17.49 16.07 -9.55
CA VAL A 95 -18.90 16.40 -9.78
C VAL A 95 -19.54 16.88 -8.48
N SER A 96 -19.35 16.18 -7.36
CA SER A 96 -19.89 16.60 -6.07
C SER A 96 -19.36 17.97 -5.62
N ILE A 97 -18.07 18.24 -5.82
CA ILE A 97 -17.47 19.56 -5.54
C ILE A 97 -18.12 20.63 -6.42
N TYR A 98 -18.24 20.38 -7.72
CA TYR A 98 -18.86 21.33 -8.64
C TYR A 98 -20.31 21.66 -8.27
N LEU A 99 -21.11 20.64 -7.92
CA LEU A 99 -22.50 20.82 -7.50
C LEU A 99 -22.65 21.59 -6.17
N THR A 100 -21.61 21.61 -5.33
CA THR A 100 -21.67 22.15 -3.97
C THR A 100 -21.03 23.53 -3.84
N VAL A 101 -20.02 23.82 -4.64
CA VAL A 101 -19.24 25.06 -4.57
C VAL A 101 -19.87 26.18 -5.40
N ASP A 102 -20.66 25.86 -6.44
CA ASP A 102 -21.38 26.87 -7.21
C ASP A 102 -22.85 27.02 -6.75
N PRO A 103 -23.16 28.02 -5.91
CA PRO A 103 -24.51 28.24 -5.44
C PRO A 103 -25.47 28.72 -6.55
N ASN A 104 -24.95 29.16 -7.70
CA ASN A 104 -25.77 29.61 -8.83
C ASN A 104 -26.21 28.45 -9.71
N LEU A 105 -25.74 27.23 -9.44
CA LEU A 105 -26.16 26.06 -10.18
C LEU A 105 -27.65 25.82 -9.95
N ALA A 106 -28.42 25.62 -11.02
CA ALA A 106 -29.87 25.45 -10.96
C ALA A 106 -30.32 24.37 -9.96
N LEU A 107 -29.52 23.31 -9.79
CA LEU A 107 -29.79 22.25 -8.82
C LEU A 107 -29.59 22.70 -7.37
N TYR A 108 -28.53 23.46 -7.08
CA TYR A 108 -28.28 24.01 -5.73
C TYR A 108 -29.33 25.04 -5.37
N ALA A 109 -29.66 25.94 -6.31
CA ALA A 109 -30.69 26.96 -6.12
C ALA A 109 -32.08 26.35 -5.87
N ALA A 110 -32.41 25.24 -6.52
CA ALA A 110 -33.68 24.55 -6.35
C ALA A 110 -33.75 23.70 -5.06
N TYR A 111 -32.64 23.11 -4.63
CA TYR A 111 -32.62 22.14 -3.51
C TYR A 111 -31.36 22.25 -2.63
N PRO A 112 -31.12 23.37 -1.95
CA PRO A 112 -29.88 23.60 -1.21
C PRO A 112 -29.67 22.58 -0.08
N ASP A 113 -30.73 22.26 0.67
CA ASP A 113 -30.65 21.32 1.79
C ASP A 113 -30.27 19.91 1.35
N ILE A 114 -30.84 19.45 0.22
CA ILE A 114 -30.54 18.13 -0.35
C ILE A 114 -29.07 18.05 -0.77
N VAL A 115 -28.56 19.10 -1.44
CA VAL A 115 -27.16 19.14 -1.86
C VAL A 115 -26.22 19.11 -0.66
N ILE A 116 -26.53 19.86 0.40
CA ILE A 116 -25.71 19.88 1.63
C ILE A 116 -25.72 18.51 2.32
N VAL A 117 -26.89 17.91 2.55
CA VAL A 117 -27.02 16.60 3.21
C VAL A 117 -26.30 15.52 2.40
N PHE A 118 -26.49 15.49 1.08
CA PHE A 118 -25.83 14.52 0.21
C PHE A 118 -24.31 14.66 0.25
N SER A 119 -23.81 15.89 0.34
CA SER A 119 -22.37 16.17 0.44
C SER A 119 -21.77 15.67 1.74
N ILE A 120 -22.45 15.93 2.87
CA ILE A 120 -22.03 15.43 4.18
C ILE A 120 -21.97 13.90 4.16
N LEU A 121 -23.02 13.24 3.65
CA LEU A 121 -23.07 11.79 3.53
C LEU A 121 -21.95 11.27 2.62
N PHE A 122 -21.69 11.93 1.50
CA PHE A 122 -20.67 11.54 0.54
C PHE A 122 -19.26 11.66 1.12
N TYR A 123 -18.88 12.85 1.61
CA TYR A 123 -17.56 13.07 2.20
C TYR A 123 -17.36 12.26 3.48
N GLY A 124 -18.41 12.10 4.29
CA GLY A 124 -18.39 11.23 5.47
C GLY A 124 -18.13 9.77 5.11
N THR A 125 -18.79 9.25 4.07
CA THR A 125 -18.58 7.88 3.58
C THR A 125 -17.18 7.71 2.99
N ALA A 126 -16.71 8.67 2.20
CA ALA A 126 -15.35 8.64 1.64
C ALA A 126 -14.29 8.64 2.76
N ALA A 127 -14.44 9.52 3.76
CA ALA A 127 -13.58 9.54 4.94
C ALA A 127 -13.63 8.21 5.70
N ALA A 128 -14.81 7.64 5.92
CA ALA A 128 -14.97 6.34 6.58
C ALA A 128 -14.25 5.20 5.84
N PHE A 129 -14.27 5.20 4.50
CA PHE A 129 -13.49 4.26 3.70
C PHE A 129 -11.98 4.43 3.93
N TYR A 130 -11.47 5.66 3.95
CA TYR A 130 -10.05 5.93 4.23
C TYR A 130 -9.66 5.53 5.65
N PHE A 131 -10.48 5.85 6.66
CA PHE A 131 -10.24 5.43 8.03
C PHE A 131 -10.31 3.91 8.17
N GLY A 132 -11.24 3.26 7.47
CA GLY A 132 -11.33 1.79 7.40
C GLY A 132 -10.05 1.17 6.86
N ASP A 133 -9.53 1.68 5.73
CA ASP A 133 -8.26 1.21 5.15
C ASP A 133 -7.07 1.43 6.13
N ILE A 134 -7.04 2.54 6.86
CA ILE A 134 -6.01 2.80 7.89
C ILE A 134 -6.12 1.80 9.04
N VAL A 135 -7.32 1.61 9.59
CA VAL A 135 -7.56 0.66 10.70
C VAL A 135 -7.21 -0.76 10.27
N ILE A 136 -7.61 -1.19 9.07
CA ILE A 136 -7.23 -2.50 8.52
C ILE A 136 -5.71 -2.59 8.39
N GLY A 137 -5.04 -1.54 7.91
CA GLY A 137 -3.57 -1.51 7.80
C GLY A 137 -2.84 -1.63 9.14
N ILE A 138 -3.45 -1.14 10.23
CA ILE A 138 -2.91 -1.24 11.60
C ILE A 138 -3.22 -2.61 12.21
N VAL A 139 -4.45 -3.09 12.10
CA VAL A 139 -4.93 -4.33 12.75
C VAL A 139 -4.42 -5.57 12.03
N LYS A 140 -4.49 -5.58 10.70
CA LYS A 140 -4.04 -6.68 9.85
C LYS A 140 -3.00 -6.13 8.86
N PRO A 141 -1.77 -5.87 9.31
CA PRO A 141 -0.70 -5.43 8.43
C PRO A 141 -0.51 -6.45 7.30
N ARG A 142 0.03 -5.98 6.16
CA ARG A 142 0.18 -6.77 4.93
C ARG A 142 0.80 -8.15 5.17
N ASP A 143 1.74 -8.22 6.11
CA ASP A 143 2.52 -9.42 6.39
C ASP A 143 1.95 -10.21 7.58
N TYR A 144 0.73 -9.92 8.04
CA TYR A 144 0.10 -10.61 9.17
C TYR A 144 0.05 -12.12 8.95
N ASP A 145 -0.36 -12.57 7.75
CA ASP A 145 -0.46 -14.00 7.47
C ASP A 145 0.95 -14.64 7.42
N PHE A 146 1.98 -13.92 6.94
CA PHE A 146 3.38 -14.37 6.94
C PHE A 146 3.98 -14.49 8.35
N GLN A 147 3.67 -13.53 9.22
CA GLN A 147 4.12 -13.51 10.62
C GLN A 147 3.50 -14.65 11.44
N ASN A 148 2.32 -15.14 11.03
CA ASN A 148 1.58 -16.20 11.70
C ASN A 148 1.64 -17.55 10.97
N LEU A 149 2.57 -17.73 10.03
CA LEU A 149 2.88 -19.04 9.45
C LEU A 149 3.53 -19.92 10.55
N ASN A 150 2.74 -20.82 11.15
CA ASN A 150 3.22 -21.88 12.05
C ASN A 150 3.57 -23.15 11.26
#